data_AF-A0A6I3U513-F1
#
_entry.id   AF-A0A6I3U513-F1
#
_cell.length_a   1.000
_cell.length_b   1.000
_cell.length_c   1.000
_cell.angle_alpha   90.00
_cell.angle_beta   90.00
_cell.angle_gamma   90.00
#
_symmetry.space_group_name_H-M   'P 1'
#
loop_
_entity.id
_entity.type
_entity.pdbx_description
1 polymer ?
#
loop_
_entity_poly.entity_id
_entity_poly.type
_entity_poly.pdbx_seq_one_letter_code
_entity_poly.pdbx_strand_id
1 'polypeptide(L)'
;METTQTSQSLYQALWNSADVLRSKMDANDYKSYLLGMVFYKYLSDKMLFFVAETMEEGTDSLEDALEVYRNYYEDADTHEDLVSVMNDELNYIIKPDLTFTALVARVNEGTFQLEDLAQGFRDIEQSDDLYENLFE
;
A
#
# COMPACT_ATOMS: atom_id res chain seq x y z
N MET A 1 -1.12 -25.15 13.98
CA MET A 1 -0.78 -25.88 12.73
C MET A 1 -1.24 -25.12 11.48
N GLU A 2 -2.21 -24.21 11.55
CA GLU A 2 -2.61 -23.33 10.42
C GLU A 2 -1.56 -22.28 10.03
N THR A 3 -0.87 -21.64 10.99
CA THR A 3 0.08 -20.54 10.72
C THR A 3 1.25 -20.93 9.82
N THR A 4 1.65 -22.20 9.83
CA THR A 4 2.76 -22.73 9.01
C THR A 4 2.34 -22.95 7.55
N GLN A 5 1.07 -23.26 7.30
CA GLN A 5 0.54 -23.48 5.95
C GLN A 5 0.35 -22.17 5.19
N THR A 6 -0.13 -21.13 5.88
CA THR A 6 -0.34 -19.79 5.30
C THR A 6 0.98 -19.09 4.96
N SER A 7 2.02 -19.26 5.79
CA SER A 7 3.34 -18.68 5.51
C SER A 7 4.04 -19.36 4.33
N GLN A 8 3.92 -20.68 4.19
CA GLN A 8 4.46 -21.40 3.03
C GLN A 8 3.73 -21.04 1.73
N SER A 9 2.41 -20.92 1.74
CA SER A 9 1.65 -20.54 0.53
C SER A 9 1.92 -19.10 0.11
N LEU A 10 2.02 -18.16 1.06
CA LEU A 10 2.42 -16.78 0.81
C LEU A 10 3.83 -16.71 0.22
N TYR A 11 4.78 -17.45 0.81
CA TYR A 11 6.13 -17.55 0.28
C TYR A 11 6.12 -18.06 -1.16
N GLN A 12 5.33 -19.09 -1.46
CA GLN A 12 5.21 -19.64 -2.81
C GLN A 12 4.57 -18.67 -3.81
N ALA A 13 3.56 -17.89 -3.41
CA ALA A 13 2.95 -16.87 -4.25
C ALA A 13 3.92 -15.72 -4.57
N LEU A 14 4.67 -15.26 -3.57
CA LEU A 14 5.74 -14.28 -3.74
C LEU A 14 6.84 -14.83 -4.66
N TRP A 15 7.21 -16.10 -4.47
CA TRP A 15 8.23 -16.78 -5.26
C TRP A 15 7.82 -16.99 -6.72
N ASN A 16 6.56 -17.31 -6.99
CA ASN A 16 6.06 -17.45 -8.36
C ASN A 16 5.97 -16.09 -9.07
N SER A 17 5.62 -15.03 -8.34
CA SER A 17 5.65 -13.66 -8.87
C SER A 17 7.07 -13.20 -9.19
N ALA A 18 8.08 -13.75 -8.48
CA ALA A 18 9.50 -13.51 -8.70
C ALA A 18 10.04 -14.03 -10.04
N ASP A 19 9.54 -15.18 -10.50
CA ASP A 19 10.15 -15.91 -11.61
C ASP A 19 10.11 -15.11 -12.92
N VAL A 20 9.09 -14.26 -13.09
CA VAL A 20 8.98 -13.34 -14.24
C VAL A 20 10.11 -12.31 -14.25
N LEU A 21 10.55 -11.84 -13.07
CA LEU A 21 11.55 -10.79 -12.91
C LEU A 21 12.99 -11.32 -12.85
N ARG A 22 13.19 -12.54 -12.32
CA ARG A 22 14.50 -13.19 -12.22
C ARG A 22 15.24 -13.39 -13.53
N SER A 23 14.50 -13.52 -14.64
CA SER A 23 15.12 -13.66 -15.97
C SER A 23 15.72 -12.35 -16.50
N LYS A 24 15.43 -11.21 -15.84
CA LYS A 24 15.78 -9.86 -16.33
C LYS A 24 16.63 -9.04 -15.35
N MET A 25 16.89 -9.52 -14.13
CA MET A 25 17.52 -8.71 -13.07
C MET A 25 18.38 -9.56 -12.10
N ASP A 26 19.37 -8.94 -11.46
CA ASP A 26 20.18 -9.60 -10.41
C ASP A 26 19.30 -9.98 -9.20
N ALA A 27 19.66 -11.08 -8.54
CA ALA A 27 18.89 -11.61 -7.43
C ALA A 27 18.87 -10.68 -6.20
N ASN A 28 19.90 -9.85 -6.01
CA ASN A 28 19.95 -8.89 -4.91
C ASN A 28 19.01 -7.71 -5.15
N ASP A 29 19.05 -7.13 -6.35
CA ASP A 29 18.15 -6.03 -6.75
C ASP A 29 16.69 -6.48 -6.63
N TYR A 30 16.38 -7.70 -7.09
CA TYR A 30 15.05 -8.28 -6.99
C TYR A 30 14.54 -8.37 -5.55
N LYS A 31 15.41 -8.77 -4.61
CA LYS A 31 15.02 -8.90 -3.21
C LYS A 31 14.62 -7.56 -2.61
N SER A 32 15.37 -6.49 -2.91
CA SER A 32 15.05 -5.14 -2.45
C SER A 32 13.72 -4.66 -3.02
N TYR A 33 13.51 -4.82 -4.34
CA TYR A 33 12.24 -4.45 -4.98
C TYR A 33 11.03 -5.22 -4.43
N LEU A 34 11.15 -6.54 -4.26
CA LEU A 34 10.06 -7.35 -3.73
C LEU A 34 9.72 -6.93 -2.30
N LEU A 35 10.73 -6.75 -1.46
CA LEU A 35 10.53 -6.41 -0.05
C LEU A 35 9.90 -5.02 0.09
N GLY A 36 10.38 -4.03 -0.66
CA GLY A 36 9.79 -2.69 -0.72
C GLY A 36 8.32 -2.72 -1.16
N MET A 37 8.01 -3.45 -2.24
CA MET A 37 6.62 -3.57 -2.70
C MET A 37 5.70 -4.29 -1.70
N VAL A 38 6.16 -5.36 -1.06
CA VAL A 38 5.38 -6.07 -0.03
C VAL A 38 5.13 -5.16 1.18
N PHE A 39 6.14 -4.39 1.59
CA PHE A 39 6.02 -3.46 2.69
C PHE A 39 5.06 -2.31 2.36
N TYR A 40 5.17 -1.73 1.16
CA TYR A 40 4.25 -0.68 0.70
C TYR A 40 2.81 -1.18 0.62
N LYS A 41 2.60 -2.40 0.11
CA LYS A 41 1.28 -3.07 0.15
C LYS A 41 0.76 -3.17 1.58
N TYR A 42 1.60 -3.61 2.52
CA TYR A 42 1.20 -3.73 3.92
C TYR A 42 0.76 -2.38 4.52
N LEU A 43 1.53 -1.31 4.31
CA LEU A 43 1.17 0.03 4.78
C LEU A 43 -0.15 0.50 4.15
N SER A 44 -0.27 0.36 2.83
CA SER A 44 -1.47 0.76 2.10
C SER A 44 -2.72 0.02 2.57
N ASP A 45 -2.67 -1.31 2.69
CA ASP A 45 -3.81 -2.11 3.14
C ASP A 45 -4.19 -1.77 4.58
N LYS A 46 -3.18 -1.64 5.46
CA LYS A 46 -3.40 -1.29 6.87
C LYS A 46 -4.11 0.07 6.99
N MET A 47 -3.66 1.06 6.23
CA MET A 47 -4.27 2.39 6.23
C MET A 47 -5.72 2.34 5.73
N LEU A 48 -6.00 1.62 4.64
CA LEU A 48 -7.37 1.50 4.11
C LEU A 48 -8.32 0.84 5.12
N PHE A 49 -7.91 -0.26 5.75
CA PHE A 49 -8.72 -0.89 6.79
C PHE A 49 -8.88 0.01 8.02
N PHE A 50 -7.82 0.73 8.42
CA PHE A 50 -7.90 1.68 9.52
C PHE A 50 -8.94 2.78 9.26
N VAL A 51 -8.95 3.37 8.06
CA VAL A 51 -9.95 4.38 7.69
C VAL A 51 -11.36 3.79 7.73
N ALA A 52 -11.57 2.63 7.11
CA ALA A 52 -12.88 1.97 7.10
C ALA A 52 -13.40 1.67 8.53
N GLU A 53 -12.54 1.12 9.38
CA GLU A 53 -12.86 0.85 10.79
C GLU A 53 -13.16 2.12 11.58
N THR A 54 -12.38 3.19 11.38
CA THR A 54 -12.54 4.47 12.09
C THR A 54 -13.83 5.18 11.71
N MET A 55 -14.24 5.08 10.44
CA MET A 55 -15.49 5.67 9.95
C MET A 55 -16.72 4.79 10.25
N GLU A 56 -16.53 3.63 10.90
CA GLU A 56 -17.58 2.63 11.15
C GLU A 56 -18.31 2.17 9.88
N GLU A 57 -17.65 2.28 8.72
CA GLU A 57 -18.17 1.83 7.44
C GLU A 57 -17.72 0.40 7.19
N GLY A 58 -18.67 -0.53 7.17
CA GLY A 58 -18.39 -1.93 6.89
C GLY A 58 -17.88 -2.09 5.45
N THR A 59 -16.66 -2.60 5.29
CA THR A 59 -16.05 -2.88 3.98
C THR A 59 -15.84 -4.38 3.81
N ASP A 60 -16.32 -4.94 2.70
CA ASP A 60 -16.13 -6.35 2.37
C ASP A 60 -14.83 -6.58 1.56
N SER A 61 -14.20 -5.49 1.07
CA SER A 61 -13.00 -5.52 0.23
C SER A 61 -12.10 -4.29 0.41
N LEU A 62 -10.86 -4.37 -0.10
CA LEU A 62 -9.93 -3.23 -0.12
C LEU A 62 -10.39 -2.14 -1.09
N GLU A 63 -11.11 -2.52 -2.14
CA GLU A 63 -11.74 -1.61 -3.10
C GLU A 63 -12.83 -0.78 -2.41
N ASP A 64 -13.70 -1.41 -1.62
CA ASP A 64 -14.72 -0.69 -0.85
C ASP A 64 -14.07 0.26 0.17
N ALA A 65 -13.02 -0.20 0.86
CA ALA A 65 -12.27 0.63 1.80
C ALA A 65 -11.57 1.82 1.13
N LEU A 66 -11.10 1.66 -0.10
CA LEU A 66 -10.55 2.76 -0.90
C LEU A 66 -11.63 3.78 -1.27
N GLU A 67 -12.85 3.35 -1.60
CA GLU A 67 -13.96 4.26 -1.90
C GLU A 67 -14.39 5.05 -0.66
N VAL A 68 -14.49 4.40 0.51
CA VAL A 68 -14.70 5.07 1.79
C VAL A 68 -13.60 6.12 1.99
N TYR A 69 -12.34 5.72 1.87
CA TYR A 69 -11.21 6.64 2.04
C TYR A 69 -11.28 7.85 1.08
N ARG A 70 -11.59 7.64 -0.21
CA ARG A 70 -11.77 8.73 -1.19
C ARG A 70 -12.84 9.72 -0.76
N ASN A 71 -14.01 9.23 -0.33
CA ASN A 71 -15.12 10.08 0.06
C ASN A 71 -14.75 11.03 1.21
N TYR A 72 -14.15 10.52 2.28
CA TYR A 72 -13.74 11.35 3.42
C TYR A 72 -12.49 12.19 3.11
N TYR A 73 -11.60 11.71 2.26
CA TYR A 73 -10.39 12.46 1.89
C TYR A 73 -10.70 13.64 0.96
N GLU A 74 -11.71 13.54 0.09
CA GLU A 74 -12.08 14.61 -0.85
C GLU A 74 -13.11 15.60 -0.27
N ASP A 75 -13.85 15.19 0.76
CA ASP A 75 -14.79 16.06 1.45
C ASP A 75 -14.07 17.09 2.36
N ALA A 76 -14.22 18.36 2.04
CA ALA A 76 -13.62 19.47 2.77
C ALA A 76 -14.04 19.54 4.25
N ASP A 77 -15.22 19.02 4.60
CA ASP A 77 -15.71 19.02 5.98
C ASP A 77 -15.08 17.91 6.83
N THR A 78 -14.48 16.87 6.21
CA THR A 78 -13.91 15.71 6.94
C THR A 78 -12.41 15.50 6.69
N HIS A 79 -11.84 16.13 5.65
CA HIS A 79 -10.45 15.95 5.25
C HIS A 79 -9.45 16.23 6.38
N GLU A 80 -9.56 17.38 7.04
CA GLU A 80 -8.60 17.77 8.07
C GLU A 80 -8.63 16.82 9.28
N ASP A 81 -9.83 16.43 9.71
CA ASP A 81 -10.02 15.51 10.84
C ASP A 81 -9.47 14.11 10.50
N LEU A 82 -9.76 13.60 9.30
CA LEU A 82 -9.23 12.32 8.82
C LEU A 82 -7.70 12.33 8.79
N VAL A 83 -7.10 13.38 8.21
CA VAL A 83 -5.65 13.56 8.14
C VAL A 83 -5.03 13.62 9.54
N SER A 84 -5.66 14.32 10.48
CA SER A 84 -5.18 14.38 11.88
C SER A 84 -5.15 12.98 12.51
N VAL A 85 -6.24 12.23 12.40
CA VAL A 85 -6.35 10.89 12.99
C VAL A 85 -5.33 9.92 12.37
N MET A 86 -5.12 9.97 11.06
CA MET A 86 -4.12 9.13 10.40
C MET A 86 -2.69 9.49 10.82
N ASN A 87 -2.38 10.78 10.97
CA ASN A 87 -1.06 11.19 11.45
C ASN A 87 -0.82 10.72 12.90
N ASP A 88 -1.81 10.85 13.78
CA ASP A 88 -1.68 10.46 15.18
C ASP A 88 -1.50 8.94 15.38
N GLU A 89 -2.22 8.13 14.60
CA GLU A 89 -2.24 6.67 14.78
C GLU A 89 -1.25 5.92 13.86
N LEU A 90 -1.01 6.43 12.65
CA LEU A 90 -0.19 5.76 11.65
C LEU A 90 1.16 6.45 11.39
N ASN A 91 1.26 7.78 11.59
CA ASN A 91 2.43 8.61 11.24
C ASN A 91 2.76 8.64 9.74
N TYR A 92 1.83 8.22 8.88
CA TYR A 92 1.95 8.34 7.43
C TYR A 92 0.58 8.42 6.77
N ILE A 93 0.56 9.00 5.58
CA ILE A 93 -0.63 9.09 4.75
C ILE A 93 -0.23 8.79 3.30
N ILE A 94 -0.91 7.82 2.69
CA ILE A 94 -0.79 7.54 1.27
C ILE A 94 -2.00 8.16 0.58
N LYS A 95 -1.79 9.04 -0.40
CA LYS A 95 -2.89 9.63 -1.17
C LYS A 95 -3.80 8.54 -1.76
N PRO A 96 -5.13 8.73 -1.86
CA PRO A 96 -6.04 7.69 -2.35
C PRO A 96 -5.60 7.07 -3.69
N ASP A 97 -5.12 7.92 -4.60
CA ASP A 97 -4.64 7.55 -5.93
C ASP A 97 -3.29 6.81 -5.97
N LEU A 98 -2.53 6.83 -4.87
CA LEU A 98 -1.23 6.18 -4.74
C LEU A 98 -1.31 4.92 -3.88
N THR A 99 -2.46 4.59 -3.30
CA THR A 99 -2.65 3.33 -2.57
C THR A 99 -2.35 2.14 -3.47
N PHE A 100 -1.86 1.04 -2.89
CA PHE A 100 -1.55 -0.18 -3.63
C PHE A 100 -2.77 -0.69 -4.40
N THR A 101 -3.97 -0.62 -3.79
CA THR A 101 -5.26 -0.94 -4.42
C THR A 101 -5.49 -0.09 -5.67
N ALA A 102 -5.32 1.24 -5.59
CA ALA A 102 -5.48 2.14 -6.74
C ALA A 102 -4.44 1.86 -7.84
N LEU A 103 -3.18 1.62 -7.46
CA LEU A 103 -2.12 1.32 -8.43
C LEU A 103 -2.38 -0.01 -9.16
N VAL A 104 -2.87 -1.04 -8.47
CA VAL A 104 -3.28 -2.31 -9.10
C VAL A 104 -4.46 -2.10 -10.06
N ALA A 105 -5.45 -1.27 -9.69
CA ALA A 105 -6.54 -0.91 -10.60
C ALA A 105 -6.00 -0.25 -11.89
N ARG A 106 -5.08 0.72 -11.77
CA ARG A 106 -4.42 1.35 -12.93
C ARG A 106 -3.61 0.37 -13.77
N VAL A 107 -3.00 -0.66 -13.17
CA VAL A 107 -2.31 -1.73 -13.92
C VAL A 107 -3.31 -2.49 -14.79
N ASN A 108 -4.47 -2.85 -14.24
CA ASN A 108 -5.51 -3.58 -14.95
C ASN A 108 -6.15 -2.75 -16.07
N GLU A 109 -6.22 -1.43 -15.90
CA GLU A 109 -6.70 -0.48 -16.90
C GLU A 109 -5.65 -0.11 -17.97
N GLY A 110 -4.38 -0.49 -17.75
CA GLY A 110 -3.28 -0.12 -18.64
C GLY A 110 -2.87 1.36 -18.55
N THR A 111 -3.25 2.05 -17.48
CA THR A 111 -2.96 3.47 -17.23
C THR A 111 -1.80 3.69 -16.24
N PHE A 112 -1.35 2.62 -15.57
CA PHE A 112 -0.27 2.67 -14.56
C PHE A 112 1.01 3.32 -15.08
N GLN A 113 1.56 4.23 -14.26
CA GLN A 113 2.88 4.82 -14.46
C GLN A 113 3.80 4.43 -13.30
N LEU A 114 5.04 4.04 -13.62
CA LEU A 114 6.05 3.72 -12.59
C LEU A 114 6.33 4.91 -11.66
N GLU A 115 6.20 6.12 -12.18
CA GLU A 115 6.40 7.35 -11.42
C GLU A 115 5.36 7.53 -10.29
N ASP A 116 4.14 7.01 -10.46
CA ASP A 116 3.10 7.03 -9.42
C ASP A 116 3.54 6.17 -8.22
N LEU A 117 4.04 4.96 -8.48
CA LEU A 117 4.56 4.08 -7.42
C LEU A 117 5.77 4.71 -6.72
N ALA A 118 6.69 5.29 -7.49
CA ALA A 118 7.84 5.98 -6.94
C ALA A 118 7.44 7.21 -6.09
N GLN A 119 6.36 7.91 -6.48
CA GLN A 119 5.79 8.99 -5.67
C GLN A 119 5.21 8.46 -4.36
N GLY A 120 4.52 7.33 -4.40
CA GLY A 120 4.01 6.66 -3.19
C GLY A 120 5.12 6.34 -2.18
N PHE A 121 6.25 5.81 -2.64
CA PHE A 121 7.41 5.56 -1.77
C PHE A 121 7.96 6.85 -1.15
N ARG A 122 8.16 7.90 -1.97
CA ARG A 122 8.64 9.19 -1.48
C ARG A 122 7.70 9.84 -0.47
N ASP A 123 6.39 9.75 -0.70
CA ASP A 123 5.38 10.30 0.22
C ASP A 123 5.49 9.61 1.60
N ILE A 124 5.72 8.29 1.65
CA ILE A 124 5.97 7.56 2.90
C ILE A 124 7.29 7.98 3.55
N GLU A 125 8.39 8.02 2.80
CA GLU A 125 9.72 8.37 3.35
C GLU A 125 9.77 9.78 3.93
N GLN A 126 8.92 10.68 3.43
CA GLN A 126 8.79 12.06 3.89
C GLN A 126 7.74 12.24 5.00
N SER A 127 7.02 11.18 5.38
CA SER A 127 5.94 11.28 6.36
C SER A 127 6.46 11.40 7.80
N ASP A 128 7.48 10.64 8.17
CA ASP A 128 8.05 10.61 9.52
C ASP A 128 9.49 10.05 9.49
N ASP A 129 10.33 10.45 10.46
CA ASP A 129 11.71 9.98 10.62
C ASP A 129 11.80 8.43 10.69
N LEU A 130 10.74 7.76 11.15
CA LEU A 130 10.62 6.30 11.18
C LEU A 130 10.70 5.66 9.80
N TYR A 131 10.26 6.37 8.75
CA TYR A 131 10.15 5.86 7.39
C TYR A 131 11.26 6.35 6.46
N GLU A 132 12.21 7.16 6.97
CA GLU A 132 13.29 7.72 6.17
C GLU A 132 14.16 6.62 5.52
N ASN A 133 14.43 6.75 4.22
CA ASN A 133 15.26 5.85 3.41
C ASN A 133 14.77 4.38 3.37
N LEU A 134 13.48 4.14 3.59
CA LEU A 134 12.93 2.79 3.67
C LEU A 134 12.88 2.06 2.32
N PHE A 135 12.84 2.80 1.21
CA PHE A 135 12.76 2.26 -0.14
C PHE A 135 14.01 2.54 -0.99
N GLU A 136 15.12 3.00 -0.38
CA GLU A 136 16.43 3.20 -1.02
C GLU A 136 17.26 1.91 -1.19
#